data_AF-A0A2I0TVE5-F1
#
_entry.id   AF-A0A2I0TVE5-F1
#
_cell.length_a   1.000
_cell.length_b   1.000
_cell.length_c   1.000
_cell.angle_alpha   90.00
_cell.angle_beta   90.00
_cell.angle_gamma   90.00
#
_symmetry.space_group_name_H-M   'P 1'
#
loop_
_entity.id
_entity.type
_entity.pdbx_description
1 polymer ?
#
loop_
_entity_poly.entity_id
_entity_poly.type
_entity_poly.pdbx_seq_one_letter_code
_entity_poly.pdbx_strand_id
1 'polypeptide(L)' 'MRGNLSSSMQRKPDSSSNMSQLETAMGMIIAVFDKYAKTDGNRQALTKAELKTLLEKELPNFLSVREQRGIISV' A
#
# COMPACT_ATOMS: atom_id res chain seq x y z
N MET A 1 -50.59 -31.61 -14.36
CA MET A 1 -49.93 -31.36 -13.06
C MET A 1 -48.71 -30.49 -13.30
N ARG A 2 -48.55 -29.48 -12.44
CA ARG A 2 -47.50 -28.44 -12.46
C ARG A 2 -46.17 -28.99 -11.94
N GLY A 3 -45.06 -28.40 -12.41
CA GLY A 3 -43.78 -28.33 -11.68
C GLY A 3 -42.59 -28.88 -12.47
N ASN A 4 -41.40 -28.29 -12.40
CA ASN A 4 -41.01 -26.98 -11.94
C ASN A 4 -39.66 -26.66 -12.61
N LEU A 5 -39.39 -25.37 -12.78
CA LEU A 5 -38.19 -24.82 -13.38
C LEU A 5 -36.93 -25.34 -12.65
N SER A 6 -36.03 -26.02 -13.37
CA SER A 6 -34.64 -26.12 -12.95
C SER A 6 -33.98 -24.78 -13.21
N SER A 7 -34.07 -23.89 -12.21
CA SER A 7 -33.27 -22.68 -12.11
C SER A 7 -31.80 -23.08 -12.11
N SER A 8 -31.19 -23.03 -13.30
CA SER A 8 -29.75 -22.99 -13.45
C SER A 8 -29.24 -21.83 -12.60
N MET A 9 -28.55 -22.20 -11.53
CA MET A 9 -27.82 -21.33 -10.62
C MET A 9 -26.96 -20.34 -11.43
N GLN A 10 -27.50 -19.16 -11.70
CA GLN A 10 -26.74 -18.02 -12.16
C GLN A 10 -25.84 -17.65 -10.99
N ARG A 11 -24.60 -18.17 -10.96
CA ARG A 11 -23.56 -17.59 -10.10
C ARG A 11 -23.35 -16.18 -10.62
N LYS A 12 -23.93 -15.23 -9.90
CA LYS A 12 -23.67 -13.80 -10.03
C LYS A 12 -22.15 -13.67 -10.11
N PRO A 13 -21.57 -13.08 -11.18
CA PRO A 13 -20.14 -12.82 -11.18
C PRO A 13 -19.88 -11.96 -9.95
N ASP A 14 -19.00 -12.46 -9.07
CA ASP A 14 -18.56 -11.73 -7.90
C ASP A 14 -18.17 -10.35 -8.41
N SER A 15 -18.87 -9.34 -7.90
CA SER A 15 -18.60 -7.95 -8.18
C SER A 15 -17.17 -7.70 -7.75
N SER A 16 -16.26 -7.83 -8.71
CA SER A 16 -14.89 -7.33 -8.65
C SER A 16 -15.03 -5.87 -8.29
N SER A 17 -14.89 -5.59 -6.99
CA SER A 17 -14.84 -4.25 -6.45
C SER A 17 -13.66 -3.60 -7.14
N ASN A 18 -13.93 -2.84 -8.19
CA ASN A 18 -12.94 -2.01 -8.84
C ASN A 18 -12.52 -0.99 -7.80
N MET A 19 -11.40 -1.25 -7.13
CA MET A 19 -10.82 -0.29 -6.20
C MET A 19 -10.61 1.01 -6.96
N SER A 20 -11.05 2.10 -6.39
CA SER A 20 -10.76 3.42 -6.93
C SER A 20 -9.24 3.64 -6.99
N GLN A 21 -8.82 4.57 -7.84
CA GLN A 21 -7.41 4.95 -7.93
C GLN A 21 -6.87 5.41 -6.58
N LEU A 22 -7.68 6.13 -5.79
CA LEU A 22 -7.28 6.60 -4.46
C LEU A 22 -7.13 5.44 -3.46
N GLU A 23 -8.06 4.49 -3.42
CA GLU A 23 -7.94 3.33 -2.53
C GLU A 23 -6.71 2.48 -2.89
N THR A 24 -6.41 2.34 -4.18
CA THR A 24 -5.21 1.67 -4.66
C THR A 24 -3.94 2.41 -4.21
N ALA A 25 -3.89 3.72 -4.37
CA ALA A 25 -2.77 4.55 -3.94
C ALA A 25 -2.55 4.47 -2.42
N MET A 26 -3.62 4.55 -1.63
CA MET A 26 -3.55 4.40 -0.17
C MET A 26 -3.06 3.01 0.24
N GLY A 27 -3.54 1.95 -0.43
CA GLY A 27 -3.06 0.58 -0.21
C GLY A 27 -1.57 0.43 -0.47
N MET A 28 -1.05 1.06 -1.53
CA MET A 28 0.40 1.07 -1.81
C MET A 28 1.20 1.81 -0.73
N ILE A 29 0.74 2.97 -0.27
CA ILE A 29 1.41 3.73 0.79
C ILE A 29 1.47 2.92 2.09
N ILE A 30 0.35 2.28 2.48
CA ILE A 30 0.27 1.43 3.68
C ILE A 30 1.21 0.22 3.55
N ALA A 31 1.23 -0.44 2.39
CA ALA A 31 2.10 -1.58 2.14
C ALA A 31 3.60 -1.22 2.23
N VAL A 32 3.98 -0.05 1.71
CA VAL A 32 5.34 0.48 1.85
C VAL A 32 5.65 0.78 3.31
N PHE A 33 4.76 1.43 4.06
CA PHE A 33 4.95 1.68 5.49
C PHE A 33 5.16 0.36 6.26
N ASP A 34 4.24 -0.61 6.10
CA ASP A 34 4.30 -1.88 6.81
C ASP A 34 5.59 -2.64 6.49
N LYS A 35 6.06 -2.62 5.22
CA LYS A 35 7.34 -3.24 4.80
C LYS A 35 8.53 -2.81 5.67
N TYR A 36 8.58 -1.56 6.10
CA TYR A 36 9.70 -1.01 6.89
C TYR A 36 9.45 -1.00 8.40
N ALA A 37 8.20 -0.94 8.86
CA ALA A 37 7.84 -0.97 10.29
C ALA A 37 7.85 -2.40 10.87
N LYS A 38 8.94 -3.15 10.70
CA LYS A 38 9.01 -4.59 11.10
C LYS A 38 10.13 -4.92 12.08
N THR A 39 11.10 -4.04 12.29
CA THR A 39 12.40 -4.42 12.85
C THR A 39 12.47 -4.31 14.37
N ASP A 40 11.68 -3.43 14.99
CA ASP A 40 11.81 -3.12 16.43
C ASP A 40 10.58 -3.53 17.28
N GLY A 41 9.78 -4.49 16.78
CA GLY A 41 8.62 -5.03 17.49
C GLY A 41 7.37 -4.13 17.52
N ASN A 42 7.52 -2.81 17.36
CA ASN A 42 6.40 -1.88 17.20
C ASN A 42 6.08 -1.64 15.71
N ARG A 43 5.01 -2.26 15.20
CA ARG A 43 4.59 -2.14 13.79
C ARG A 43 3.74 -0.91 13.48
N GLN A 44 3.44 -0.09 14.49
CA GLN A 44 2.58 1.09 14.32
C GLN A 44 3.38 2.37 14.05
N ALA A 45 4.71 2.32 14.18
CA ALA A 45 5.59 3.45 13.96
C ALA A 45 6.88 3.01 13.26
N LEU A 46 7.51 3.93 12.54
CA LEU A 46 8.86 3.76 12.04
C LEU A 46 9.84 4.38 13.04
N THR A 47 10.86 3.62 13.42
CA THR A 47 12.04 4.16 14.07
C THR A 47 12.79 5.10 13.11
N LYS A 48 13.71 5.92 13.65
CA LYS A 48 14.56 6.80 12.83
C LYS A 48 15.35 6.02 11.76
N ALA A 49 15.83 4.81 12.10
CA ALA A 49 16.58 3.96 11.17
C ALA A 49 15.70 3.38 10.05
N GLU A 50 14.49 2.91 10.39
CA GLU A 50 13.53 2.39 9.42
C GLU A 50 13.04 3.50 8.47
N LEU A 51 12.74 4.68 9.00
CA LEU A 51 12.37 5.84 8.19
C LEU A 51 13.51 6.25 7.25
N LYS A 52 14.75 6.31 7.73
CA LYS A 52 15.92 6.59 6.89
C LYS A 52 16.00 5.60 5.73
N THR A 53 15.86 4.30 6.02
CA THR A 53 15.89 3.24 5.00
C THR A 53 14.76 3.36 3.99
N LEU A 54 13.54 3.70 4.43
CA LEU A 54 12.40 3.94 3.55
C LEU A 54 12.68 5.11 2.60
N LEU A 55 13.15 6.25 3.12
CA LEU A 55 13.46 7.43 2.31
C LEU A 55 14.53 7.13 1.25
N GLU A 56 15.59 6.42 1.63
CA GLU A 56 16.68 6.04 0.71
C GLU A 56 16.21 5.11 -0.40
N LYS A 57 15.30 4.16 -0.10
CA LYS A 57 14.89 3.12 -1.05
C LYS A 57 13.69 3.48 -1.91
N GLU A 58 12.69 4.13 -1.33
CA GLU A 58 11.42 4.41 -2.00
C GLU A 58 11.35 5.85 -2.55
N LEU A 59 12.19 6.75 -2.03
CA LEU A 59 12.23 8.17 -2.43
C LEU A 59 13.64 8.67 -2.81
N PRO A 60 14.44 7.94 -3.63
CA PRO A 60 15.83 8.30 -3.92
C PRO A 60 15.96 9.68 -4.59
N ASN A 61 15.04 10.03 -5.47
CA ASN A 61 15.05 11.31 -6.18
C ASN A 61 14.62 12.49 -5.29
N PHE A 62 13.84 12.24 -4.24
CA PHE A 62 13.48 13.30 -3.28
C PHE A 62 14.70 13.70 -2.44
N LEU A 63 15.54 12.73 -2.08
CA LEU A 63 16.76 12.98 -1.32
C LEU A 63 17.84 13.67 -2.16
N SER A 64 18.03 13.27 -3.41
CA SER A 64 19.01 13.92 -4.30
C SER A 64 18.70 15.41 -4.52
N VAL A 65 17.43 15.79 -4.61
CA VAL A 65 17.00 17.20 -4.68
C VAL A 65 17.34 17.96 -3.40
N ARG A 66 17.29 17.31 -2.23
CA ARG A 66 17.59 17.95 -0.94
C ARG A 66 19.09 18.09 -0.69
N GLU A 67 19.90 17.15 -1.18
CA GLU A 67 21.36 17.21 -1.14
C GLU A 67 21.89 18.31 -2.06
N GLN A 68 21.34 18.43 -3.28
CA GLN A 68 21.64 19.54 -4.19
C GLN A 68 21.27 20.92 -3.62
N ARG A 69 20.28 20.99 -2.73
CA ARG A 69 19.83 22.23 -2.10
C ARG A 69 20.44 22.49 -0.71
N GLY A 70 21.30 21.59 -0.20
CA GLY A 70 21.92 21.72 1.12
C GLY A 70 20.95 21.66 2.31
N ILE A 71 19.78 21.02 2.14
CA ILE A 71 18.68 21.05 3.13
C ILE A 71 18.78 19.91 4.17
N ILE A 72 19.77 19.02 4.06
CA ILE A 72 19.99 17.94 5.03
C ILE A 72 21.48 17.84 5.38
N SER A 73 21.84 18.24 6.60
CA SER A 73 22.94 17.60 7.33
C SER A 73 22.30 16.59 8.27
N VAL A 74 22.42 15.30 7.95
CA VAL A 74 22.07 14.19 8.85
C VAL A 74 23.23 13.83 9.75
#